data_AF-A0A9E4CE71-F1
#
_entry.id   AF-A0A9E4CE71-F1
#
_cell.length_a   1.000
_cell.length_b   1.000
_cell.length_c   1.000
_cell.angle_alpha   90.00
_cell.angle_beta   90.00
_cell.angle_gamma   90.00
#
_symmetry.space_group_name_H-M   'P 1'
#
loop_
_entity.id
_entity.type
_entity.pdbx_description
1 polymer ?
#
loop_
_entity_poly.entity_id
_entity_poly.type
_entity_poly.pdbx_seq_one_letter_code
_entity_poly.pdbx_strand_id
1 'polypeptide(L)'
;WMHTAAQMQALAHNMQPATNWDNGLCQYIAYEDVARAHRQILDARAELPAHDIYLLSAADHRAQEDSRELVEKFCPPELAQTLPPDFGGRQAFISCRKAQQAFGYDPQHSWTDYR
;
A
#
# COMPACT_ATOMS: atom_id res chain seq x y z
N TRP A 1 -2.17 10.47 -13.08
CA TRP A 1 -0.90 10.40 -13.80
C TRP A 1 -0.51 8.94 -13.90
N MET A 2 -0.43 8.39 -15.11
CA MET A 2 0.07 7.02 -15.32
C MET A 2 1.56 7.15 -15.63
N HIS A 3 2.40 6.47 -14.84
CA HIS A 3 3.83 6.38 -15.13
C HIS A 3 4.11 5.12 -15.95
N THR A 4 5.06 5.20 -16.88
CA THR A 4 5.60 4.01 -17.55
C THR A 4 6.50 3.22 -16.60
N ALA A 5 6.77 1.96 -16.93
CA ALA A 5 7.73 1.13 -16.19
C ALA A 5 9.09 1.82 -16.02
N ALA A 6 9.63 2.42 -17.09
CA ALA A 6 10.89 3.15 -17.06
C ALA A 6 10.84 4.39 -16.14
N GLN A 7 9.70 5.10 -16.11
CA GLN A 7 9.51 6.22 -15.20
C GLN A 7 9.46 5.76 -13.73
N MET A 8 8.82 4.62 -13.44
CA MET A 8 8.79 4.05 -12.09
C MET A 8 10.17 3.55 -11.66
N GLN A 9 10.91 2.90 -12.55
CA GLN A 9 12.28 2.46 -12.28
C GLN A 9 13.21 3.65 -11.97
N ALA A 10 13.12 4.71 -12.77
CA ALA A 10 13.87 5.95 -12.53
C ALA A 10 13.44 6.63 -11.21
N LEU A 11 12.14 6.62 -10.87
CA LEU A 11 11.66 7.13 -9.60
C LEU A 11 12.24 6.32 -8.43
N ALA A 12 12.30 5.00 -8.55
CA ALA A 12 12.83 4.11 -7.51
C ALA A 12 14.32 4.32 -7.29
N HIS A 13 15.09 4.48 -8.36
CA HIS A 13 16.52 4.73 -8.27
C HIS A 13 16.86 6.09 -7.65
N ASN A 14 16.04 7.10 -7.89
CA ASN A 14 16.29 8.47 -7.45
C ASN A 14 15.58 8.83 -6.14
N MET A 15 14.81 7.91 -5.55
CA MET A 15 14.07 8.15 -4.32
C MET A 15 15.04 8.48 -3.19
N GLN A 16 14.87 9.65 -2.59
CA GLN A 16 15.68 10.07 -1.44
C GLN A 16 15.04 9.56 -0.15
N PRO A 17 15.83 9.32 0.90
CA PRO A 17 15.30 8.98 2.21
C PRO A 17 14.30 10.02 2.72
N ALA A 18 13.26 9.55 3.39
CA ALA A 18 12.29 10.38 4.07
C ALA A 18 12.98 11.24 5.14
N THR A 19 12.66 12.53 5.14
CA THR A 19 13.17 13.52 6.10
C THR A 19 12.10 14.00 7.09
N ASN A 20 10.83 13.72 6.80
CA ASN A 20 9.67 13.96 7.64
C ASN A 20 8.55 12.96 7.29
N TRP A 21 7.43 13.03 8.01
CA TRP A 21 6.21 12.33 7.63
C TRP A 21 5.49 13.10 6.51
N ASP A 22 5.56 12.61 5.27
CA ASP A 22 5.00 13.28 4.09
C ASP A 22 4.16 12.36 3.18
N ASN A 23 3.73 12.92 2.04
CA ASN A 23 2.92 12.22 1.04
C ASN A 23 3.65 11.04 0.36
N GLY A 24 4.97 10.91 0.50
CA GLY A 24 5.73 9.73 0.08
C GLY A 24 5.40 8.48 0.91
N LEU A 25 4.97 8.67 2.16
CA LEU A 25 4.50 7.62 3.06
C LEU A 25 3.01 7.27 2.86
N CYS A 26 2.30 8.07 2.05
CA CYS A 26 0.91 7.82 1.71
C CYS A 26 0.74 6.62 0.78
N GLN A 27 -0.48 6.06 0.82
CA GLN A 27 -0.88 4.92 0.02
C GLN A 27 -0.86 5.22 -1.47
N TYR A 28 -0.52 4.19 -2.24
CA TYR A 28 -0.66 4.18 -3.68
C TYR A 28 -1.28 2.83 -4.10
N ILE A 29 -1.62 2.72 -5.37
CA ILE A 29 -2.12 1.48 -5.97
C ILE A 29 -1.76 1.44 -7.45
N ALA A 30 -1.36 0.27 -7.93
CA ALA A 30 -1.17 0.03 -9.37
C ALA A 30 -2.53 -0.06 -10.08
N TYR A 31 -2.61 0.44 -11.31
CA TYR A 31 -3.89 0.46 -12.03
C TYR A 31 -4.38 -0.96 -12.36
N GLU A 32 -3.48 -1.91 -12.54
CA GLU A 32 -3.76 -3.34 -12.73
C GLU A 32 -4.48 -3.93 -11.52
N ASP A 33 -4.02 -3.58 -10.31
CA ASP A 33 -4.66 -4.02 -9.07
C ASP A 33 -6.04 -3.36 -8.87
N VAL A 34 -6.22 -2.10 -9.31
CA VAL A 34 -7.55 -1.45 -9.35
C VAL A 34 -8.49 -2.22 -10.27
N ALA A 35 -8.06 -2.52 -11.50
CA ALA A 35 -8.87 -3.22 -12.48
C ALA A 35 -9.25 -4.64 -12.00
N ARG A 36 -8.29 -5.37 -11.42
CA ARG A 36 -8.55 -6.69 -10.82
C ARG A 36 -9.55 -6.60 -9.68
N ALA A 37 -9.38 -5.66 -8.76
CA ALA A 37 -10.27 -5.47 -7.63
C ALA A 37 -11.72 -5.18 -8.07
N HIS A 38 -11.90 -4.34 -9.09
CA HIS A 38 -13.23 -4.08 -9.64
C HIS A 38 -13.88 -5.35 -10.20
N ARG A 39 -13.11 -6.20 -10.91
CA ARG A 39 -13.63 -7.50 -11.37
C ARG A 39 -14.02 -8.39 -10.19
N GLN A 40 -13.16 -8.50 -9.17
CA GLN A 40 -13.44 -9.29 -7.97
C GLN A 40 -14.72 -8.82 -7.25
N ILE A 41 -14.93 -7.51 -7.14
CA ILE A 41 -16.15 -6.93 -6.57
C ILE A 41 -17.39 -7.30 -7.40
N LEU A 42 -17.30 -7.18 -8.73
CA LEU A 42 -18.41 -7.54 -9.61
C LEU A 42 -18.72 -9.04 -9.55
N ASP A 43 -17.70 -9.89 -9.48
CA ASP A 43 -17.84 -11.34 -9.36
C ASP A 43 -18.51 -11.71 -8.02
N ALA A 44 -18.15 -11.04 -6.93
CA ALA A 44 -18.68 -11.26 -5.57
C ALA A 44 -19.97 -10.47 -5.25
N ARG A 45 -20.60 -9.81 -6.24
CA ARG A 45 -21.70 -8.87 -6.00
C ARG A 45 -22.92 -9.47 -5.28
N ALA A 46 -23.11 -10.78 -5.36
CA ALA A 46 -24.24 -11.47 -4.74
C ALA A 46 -23.98 -11.77 -3.25
N GLU A 47 -22.71 -11.91 -2.87
CA GLU A 47 -22.27 -12.15 -1.49
C GLU A 47 -22.02 -10.84 -0.71
N LEU A 48 -21.85 -9.71 -1.41
CA LEU A 48 -21.57 -8.42 -0.80
C LEU A 48 -22.85 -7.71 -0.30
N PRO A 49 -22.75 -6.87 0.77
CA PRO A 49 -23.83 -5.98 1.16
C PRO A 49 -24.21 -5.01 0.04
N ALA A 50 -25.46 -4.54 0.04
CA ALA A 50 -25.93 -3.54 -0.92
C ALA A 50 -25.09 -2.25 -0.92
N HIS A 51 -24.58 -1.86 0.26
CA HIS A 51 -23.68 -0.72 0.44
C HIS A 51 -22.62 -1.06 1.48
N ASP A 52 -21.36 -0.84 1.12
CA ASP A 52 -20.25 -0.87 2.07
C ASP A 52 -19.04 -0.10 1.50
N ILE A 53 -18.03 0.13 2.34
CA ILE A 53 -16.78 0.84 1.99
C ILE A 53 -15.59 -0.11 2.14
N TYR A 54 -14.77 -0.19 1.09
CA TYR A 54 -13.55 -0.98 1.03
C TYR A 54 -12.38 -0.12 0.59
N LEU A 55 -11.23 -0.30 1.23
CA LEU A 55 -9.98 0.35 0.85
C LEU A 55 -9.19 -0.58 -0.07
N LEU A 56 -8.65 -0.01 -1.15
CA LEU A 56 -7.75 -0.67 -2.08
C LEU A 56 -6.41 0.08 -2.08
N SER A 57 -5.32 -0.63 -1.84
CA SER A 57 -3.95 -0.11 -1.88
C SER A 57 -2.97 -1.24 -2.15
N ALA A 58 -1.79 -0.89 -2.65
CA ALA A 58 -0.65 -1.79 -2.68
C ALA A 58 -0.30 -2.32 -1.27
N ALA A 59 0.44 -3.43 -1.22
CA ALA A 59 0.91 -4.01 0.05
C ALA A 59 1.97 -3.14 0.74
N ASP A 60 2.59 -2.21 0.01
CA ASP A 60 3.71 -1.40 0.44
C ASP A 60 3.48 0.12 0.27
N HIS A 61 4.43 0.92 0.77
CA HIS A 61 4.48 2.37 0.57
C HIS A 61 5.66 2.80 -0.32
N ARG A 62 5.72 4.08 -0.70
CA ARG A 62 6.76 4.60 -1.61
C ARG A 62 8.11 4.91 -0.94
N ALA A 63 8.20 4.91 0.38
CA ALA A 63 9.51 4.91 1.02
C ALA A 63 10.26 3.58 0.77
N GLN A 64 11.58 3.68 0.66
CA GLN A 64 12.49 2.52 0.50
C GLN A 64 12.95 1.99 1.86
N GLU A 65 12.83 2.80 2.90
CA GLU A 65 13.16 2.46 4.28
C GLU A 65 12.14 1.52 4.91
N ASP A 66 12.53 0.92 6.04
CA ASP A 66 11.65 0.05 6.82
C ASP A 66 10.50 0.83 7.46
N SER A 67 9.27 0.31 7.35
CA SER A 67 8.06 0.94 7.88
C SER A 67 8.12 1.17 9.38
N ARG A 68 8.75 0.27 10.14
CA ARG A 68 8.94 0.45 11.59
C ARG A 68 9.91 1.58 11.88
N GLU A 69 11.05 1.61 11.19
CA GLU A 69 12.05 2.67 11.36
C GLU A 69 11.45 4.05 11.07
N LEU A 70 10.58 4.14 10.06
CA LEU A 70 9.87 5.38 9.72
C LEU A 70 8.91 5.84 10.83
N VAL A 71 8.18 4.91 11.46
CA VAL A 71 7.31 5.25 12.60
C VAL A 71 8.14 5.68 13.80
N GLU A 72 9.22 4.96 14.10
CA GLU A 72 10.11 5.29 15.22
C GLU A 72 10.78 6.66 15.04
N LYS A 73 11.10 7.04 13.80
CA LYS A 73 11.76 8.30 13.48
C LYS A 73 10.82 9.50 13.50
N PHE A 74 9.57 9.33 13.06
CA PHE A 74 8.68 10.46 12.76
C PHE A 74 7.41 10.53 13.59
N CYS A 75 7.05 9.49 14.32
CA CYS A 75 5.85 9.46 15.15
C CYS A 75 6.17 9.51 16.65
N PRO A 76 5.18 9.83 17.51
CA PRO A 76 5.35 9.75 18.95
C PRO A 76 5.81 8.34 19.40
N PRO A 77 6.74 8.23 20.36
CA PRO A 77 7.30 6.95 20.81
C PRO A 77 6.26 5.94 21.31
N GLU A 78 5.11 6.41 21.79
CA GLU A 78 4.00 5.56 22.24
C GLU A 78 3.38 4.80 21.06
N LEU A 79 3.38 5.36 19.86
CA LEU A 79 2.85 4.69 18.67
C LEU A 79 3.71 3.49 18.27
N ALA A 80 5.05 3.65 18.31
CA ALA A 80 5.98 2.57 17.98
C ALA A 80 5.78 1.33 18.88
N GLN A 81 5.41 1.54 20.14
CA GLN A 81 5.13 0.47 21.10
C GLN A 81 3.84 -0.30 20.81
N THR A 82 2.92 0.28 20.03
CA THR A 82 1.66 -0.38 19.63
C THR A 82 1.79 -1.20 18.34
N LEU A 83 2.94 -1.13 17.66
CA LEU A 83 3.15 -1.82 16.40
C LEU A 83 3.19 -3.34 16.62
N PRO A 84 2.49 -4.14 15.80
CA PRO A 84 2.58 -5.59 15.82
C PRO A 84 4.04 -6.06 15.69
N PRO A 85 4.46 -7.19 16.31
CA PRO A 85 5.83 -7.67 16.22
C PRO A 85 6.32 -7.95 14.79
N ASP A 86 5.40 -8.31 13.90
CA ASP A 86 5.63 -8.60 12.49
C ASP A 86 5.52 -7.38 11.57
N PHE A 87 5.23 -6.20 12.13
CA PHE A 87 5.22 -4.95 11.36
C PHE A 87 6.66 -4.50 11.02
N GLY A 88 6.95 -4.40 9.72
CA GLY A 88 8.26 -4.02 9.19
C GLY A 88 8.33 -4.20 7.67
N GLY A 89 9.53 -4.25 7.12
CA GLY A 89 9.74 -4.24 5.67
C GLY A 89 9.21 -2.94 5.06
N ARG A 90 8.56 -3.00 3.91
CA ARG A 90 7.96 -1.82 3.26
C ARG A 90 6.44 -1.78 3.42
N GLN A 91 5.89 -2.46 4.42
CA GLN A 91 4.46 -2.64 4.62
C GLN A 91 3.68 -1.32 4.64
N ALA A 92 2.55 -1.28 3.93
CA ALA A 92 1.66 -0.13 3.95
C ALA A 92 1.06 0.11 5.35
N PHE A 93 0.93 1.39 5.73
CA PHE A 93 0.42 1.79 7.05
C PHE A 93 -1.11 1.62 7.23
N ILE A 94 -1.86 1.36 6.15
CA ILE A 94 -3.32 1.15 6.21
C ILE A 94 -3.66 -0.20 5.60
N SER A 95 -4.46 -0.99 6.32
CA SER A 95 -4.78 -2.35 5.93
C SER A 95 -5.93 -2.42 4.92
N CYS A 96 -5.75 -3.23 3.86
CA CYS A 96 -6.82 -3.63 2.94
C CYS A 96 -7.50 -4.95 3.36
N ARG A 97 -7.32 -5.39 4.61
CA ARG A 97 -7.81 -6.70 5.09
C ARG A 97 -9.31 -6.89 4.90
N LYS A 98 -10.12 -5.83 5.03
CA LYS A 98 -11.56 -5.91 4.77
C LYS A 98 -11.87 -6.30 3.33
N ALA A 99 -11.16 -5.71 2.35
CA ALA A 99 -11.31 -6.05 0.95
C ALA A 99 -10.83 -7.48 0.65
N GLN A 100 -9.72 -7.89 1.27
CA GLN A 100 -9.20 -9.25 1.19
C GLN A 100 -10.24 -10.28 1.68
N GLN A 101 -10.87 -10.01 2.82
CA GLN A 101 -11.87 -10.90 3.41
C GLN A 101 -13.18 -10.93 2.63
N ALA A 102 -13.60 -9.80 2.06
CA ALA A 102 -14.90 -9.68 1.39
C ALA A 102 -14.91 -10.23 -0.04
N PHE A 103 -13.85 -10.01 -0.82
CA PHE A 103 -13.81 -10.40 -2.23
C PHE A 103 -12.42 -10.86 -2.70
N GLY A 104 -11.53 -11.23 -1.78
CA GLY A 104 -10.23 -11.81 -2.12
C GLY A 104 -9.25 -10.81 -2.73
N TYR A 105 -9.37 -9.51 -2.40
CA TYR A 105 -8.39 -8.53 -2.84
C TYR A 105 -7.00 -8.84 -2.26
N ASP A 106 -6.03 -8.98 -3.15
CA ASP A 106 -4.63 -9.24 -2.82
C ASP A 106 -3.74 -8.49 -3.82
N PRO A 107 -3.15 -7.32 -3.49
CA PRO A 107 -2.35 -6.51 -4.42
C PRO A 107 -1.14 -7.30 -4.93
N GLN A 108 -0.89 -7.26 -6.24
CA GLN A 108 0.17 -8.06 -6.88
C GLN A 108 1.33 -7.22 -7.42
N HIS A 109 1.21 -5.88 -7.34
CA HIS A 109 2.17 -4.99 -7.96
C HIS A 109 2.69 -3.97 -6.95
N SER A 110 4.01 -3.97 -6.78
CA SER A 110 4.75 -2.89 -6.16
C SER A 110 5.27 -1.91 -7.23
N TRP A 111 5.36 -0.63 -6.88
CA TRP A 111 6.02 0.38 -7.72
C TRP A 111 7.51 0.09 -7.95
N THR A 112 8.11 -0.83 -7.19
CA THR A 112 9.47 -1.33 -7.39
C THR A 112 9.58 -2.58 -8.26
N ASP A 113 8.48 -3.16 -8.73
CA ASP A 113 8.51 -4.42 -9.51
C ASP A 113 9.01 -4.23 -10.95
N TYR A 114 9.08 -2.98 -11.43
CA TYR A 114 9.61 -2.64 -12.76
C TYR A 114 11.16 -2.67 -12.85
N ARG A 115 11.80 -3.53 -12.05
CA ARG A 115 13.26 -3.68 -11.99
C ARG A 115 13.84 -4.44 -13.16
#